data_AF-A0A433PHI4-F1
#
_entry.id   AF-A0A433PHI4-F1
#
_cell.length_a   1.000
_cell.length_b   1.000
_cell.length_c   1.000
_cell.angle_alpha   90.00
_cell.angle_beta   90.00
_cell.angle_gamma   90.00
#
_symmetry.space_group_name_H-M   'P 1'
#
loop_
_entity.id
_entity.type
_entity.pdbx_description
1 polymer ?
#
loop_
_entity_poly.entity_id
_entity_poly.type
_entity_poly.pdbx_seq_one_letter_code
_entity_poly.pdbx_strand_id
1 'polypeptide(L)'
;MLHHEIWSHDPVALTGIAVLLTHNKQKLRTTLLFHKFTMVTQTRPKKENLKWKISYLAAQIGQEPALTRAIYAARAQKTEDDANDDDEAKLSSLNALKAEKVERKLFHEVKEVRKIFKKAKGFETQRLVKRIKNARWVTQAKKGNEEDDAADGQVSAKRIPKKSSPEDVKRFEHELEVIKELNLDHLAEYSVRAKIAKNGALKSHPAVQSYLERTAKDIETTAGGNGGEEAQVMRTIEARLLNSKVVREEFARVVQELEAIVLGGAVKKEGEEEASGKEMVRKRKYKDEKDGDGSEKINDANE
;
A
#
# COMPACT_ATOMS: atom_id res chain seq x y z
N MET A 1 -28.14 -61.66 -28.45
CA MET A 1 -26.93 -60.93 -28.87
C MET A 1 -26.62 -59.88 -27.83
N LEU A 2 -25.40 -59.95 -27.27
CA LEU A 2 -24.69 -58.93 -26.46
C LEU A 2 -25.30 -58.62 -25.08
N HIS A 3 -25.01 -59.43 -24.05
CA HIS A 3 -23.89 -59.33 -23.09
C HIS A 3 -23.79 -57.99 -22.34
N HIS A 4 -24.28 -58.02 -21.09
CA HIS A 4 -24.07 -57.03 -20.04
C HIS A 4 -22.80 -57.42 -19.27
N GLU A 5 -21.73 -56.61 -19.33
CA GLU A 5 -20.56 -56.78 -18.47
C GLU A 5 -20.71 -55.95 -17.20
N ILE A 6 -20.63 -56.67 -16.08
CA ILE A 6 -20.64 -56.20 -14.70
C ILE A 6 -19.17 -56.07 -14.30
N TRP A 7 -18.69 -54.86 -14.04
CA TRP A 7 -17.39 -54.67 -13.37
C TRP A 7 -17.61 -54.70 -11.86
N SER A 8 -17.31 -55.86 -11.29
CA SER A 8 -17.14 -56.10 -9.86
C SER A 8 -15.75 -55.62 -9.46
N HIS A 9 -15.65 -54.62 -8.58
CA HIS A 9 -14.41 -54.28 -7.89
C HIS A 9 -14.53 -54.68 -6.42
N ASP A 10 -13.82 -55.75 -6.07
CA ASP A 10 -13.64 -56.24 -4.71
C ASP A 10 -12.78 -55.27 -3.87
N PRO A 11 -13.16 -54.96 -2.62
CA PRO A 11 -12.36 -54.20 -1.67
C PRO A 11 -11.58 -55.14 -0.75
N VAL A 12 -10.45 -55.68 -1.20
CA VAL A 12 -9.55 -56.47 -0.32
C VAL A 12 -8.09 -56.11 -0.56
N ALA A 13 -7.64 -54.98 0.01
CA ALA A 13 -6.20 -54.69 0.12
C ALA A 13 -5.85 -53.60 1.16
N LEU A 14 -6.48 -53.58 2.34
CA LEU A 14 -6.13 -52.60 3.40
C LEU A 14 -6.04 -53.21 4.81
N THR A 15 -5.40 -54.37 4.94
CA THR A 15 -5.10 -54.99 6.25
C THR A 15 -3.70 -55.59 6.26
N GLY A 16 -2.68 -54.79 5.91
CA GLY A 16 -1.29 -55.28 5.83
C GLY A 16 -0.19 -54.30 6.24
N ILE A 17 -0.49 -53.13 6.83
CA ILE A 17 0.54 -52.15 7.26
C ILE A 17 0.22 -51.61 8.66
N ALA A 18 -0.01 -52.50 9.63
CA ALA A 18 -0.31 -52.11 11.01
C ALA A 18 0.61 -52.76 12.07
N VAL A 19 1.67 -53.50 11.67
CA VAL A 19 2.46 -54.29 12.66
C VAL A 19 3.96 -53.94 12.71
N LEU A 20 4.49 -53.09 11.83
CA LEU A 20 5.92 -52.70 11.85
C LEU A 20 6.22 -51.31 12.43
N LEU A 21 5.37 -50.77 13.32
CA LEU A 21 5.51 -49.40 13.83
C LEU A 21 5.47 -49.24 15.36
N THR A 22 5.60 -50.32 16.12
CA THR A 22 5.58 -50.25 17.60
C THR A 22 6.89 -50.64 18.29
N HIS A 23 7.88 -51.19 17.58
CA HIS A 23 9.14 -51.64 18.19
C HIS A 23 10.36 -50.71 17.98
N ASN A 24 10.15 -49.47 17.53
CA ASN A 24 11.23 -48.47 17.38
C ASN A 24 10.90 -47.14 18.07
N LYS A 25 10.30 -47.18 19.27
CA LYS A 25 9.96 -45.98 20.07
C LYS A 25 10.63 -45.92 21.44
N GLN A 26 11.34 -46.95 21.88
CA GLN A 26 11.97 -46.94 23.21
C GLN A 26 13.49 -46.75 23.23
N LYS A 27 14.19 -46.90 22.09
CA LYS A 27 15.66 -46.72 22.05
C LYS A 27 16.15 -45.30 21.72
N LEU A 28 15.24 -44.37 21.45
CA LEU A 28 15.58 -42.97 21.12
C LEU A 28 15.29 -41.97 22.25
N ARG A 29 14.85 -42.43 23.43
CA ARG A 29 14.50 -41.55 24.55
C ARG A 29 15.63 -41.29 25.55
N THR A 30 16.77 -41.98 25.45
CA THR A 30 17.82 -41.91 26.48
C THR A 30 19.13 -41.21 26.04
N THR A 31 19.26 -40.82 24.77
CA THR A 31 20.36 -39.99 24.26
C THR A 31 19.94 -38.55 23.95
N LEU A 32 18.77 -38.12 24.46
CA LEU A 32 18.19 -36.80 24.20
C LEU A 32 18.07 -35.93 25.46
N LEU A 33 18.88 -36.20 26.49
CA LEU A 33 18.88 -35.44 27.76
C LEU A 33 20.24 -34.88 28.19
N PHE A 34 21.26 -34.97 27.32
CA PHE A 34 22.59 -34.38 27.54
C PHE A 34 23.03 -33.46 26.39
N HIS A 35 22.07 -32.76 25.77
CA HIS A 35 22.31 -31.51 25.04
C HIS A 35 21.50 -30.39 25.69
N LYS A 36 21.69 -30.25 27.01
CA LYS A 36 21.32 -29.04 27.73
C LYS A 36 22.20 -27.90 27.21
N PHE A 37 21.68 -27.20 26.22
CA PHE A 37 21.41 -25.78 26.39
C PHE A 37 22.64 -24.91 26.70
N THR A 38 23.71 -25.02 25.92
CA THR A 38 24.46 -23.81 25.57
C THR A 38 23.62 -23.01 24.59
N MET A 39 22.60 -22.32 25.11
CA MET A 39 22.03 -21.21 24.36
C MET A 39 23.09 -20.14 24.29
N VAL A 40 23.88 -20.20 23.22
CA VAL A 40 24.51 -19.03 22.63
C VAL A 40 23.40 -18.01 22.53
N THR A 41 23.44 -17.02 23.42
CA THR A 41 22.62 -15.81 23.32
C THR A 41 23.09 -15.14 22.04
N GLN A 42 22.58 -15.59 20.91
CA GLN A 42 22.74 -14.97 19.62
C GLN A 42 21.99 -13.65 19.76
N THR A 43 22.69 -12.64 20.28
CA THR A 43 22.18 -11.29 20.40
C THR A 43 21.75 -10.94 18.99
N ARG A 44 20.43 -10.85 18.78
CA ARG A 44 19.88 -10.53 17.47
C ARG A 44 20.63 -9.29 16.99
N PRO A 45 21.27 -9.33 15.80
CA PRO A 45 22.03 -8.19 15.32
C PRO A 45 21.13 -6.97 15.43
N LYS A 46 21.59 -5.96 16.17
CA LYS A 46 20.81 -4.74 16.43
C LYS A 46 20.35 -4.22 15.07
N LYS A 47 19.04 -4.09 14.88
CA LYS A 47 18.46 -3.68 13.60
C LYS A 47 19.03 -2.32 13.23
N GLU A 48 20.02 -2.31 12.34
CA GLU A 48 20.71 -1.09 11.97
C GLU A 48 19.71 -0.10 11.33
N ASN A 49 19.86 1.17 11.67
CA ASN A 49 19.01 2.21 11.11
C ASN A 49 19.42 2.47 9.66
N LEU A 50 18.71 1.85 8.70
CA LEU A 50 18.95 2.01 7.26
C LEU A 50 19.02 3.48 6.83
N LYS A 51 18.21 4.37 7.42
CA LYS A 51 18.23 5.80 7.08
C LYS A 51 19.57 6.43 7.44
N TRP A 52 20.12 6.09 8.61
CA TRP A 52 21.44 6.56 9.03
C TRP A 52 22.53 6.02 8.10
N LYS A 53 22.56 4.70 7.86
CA LYS A 53 23.62 4.06 7.06
C LYS A 53 23.63 4.54 5.61
N ILE A 54 22.45 4.70 4.99
CA ILE A 54 22.31 5.29 3.64
C ILE A 54 22.85 6.72 3.63
N SER A 55 22.48 7.55 4.62
CA SER A 55 22.96 8.94 4.67
C SER A 55 24.47 9.00 4.93
N TYR A 56 25.00 8.07 5.72
CA TYR A 56 26.42 7.97 6.04
C TYR A 56 27.25 7.60 4.81
N LEU A 57 26.88 6.52 4.11
CA LEU A 57 27.56 6.09 2.89
C LEU A 57 27.41 7.13 1.76
N ALA A 58 26.23 7.75 1.62
CA ALA A 58 26.04 8.85 0.67
C ALA A 58 27.04 9.99 0.94
N ALA A 59 27.19 10.38 2.21
CA ALA A 59 28.15 11.42 2.60
C ALA A 59 29.61 11.01 2.34
N GLN A 60 29.98 9.74 2.54
CA GLN A 60 31.34 9.25 2.28
C GLN A 60 31.70 9.31 0.78
N ILE A 61 30.75 9.03 -0.11
CA ILE A 61 30.93 9.06 -1.58
C ILE A 61 30.73 10.48 -2.15
N GLY A 62 30.39 11.46 -1.32
CA GLY A 62 30.12 12.84 -1.74
C GLY A 62 28.74 13.08 -2.38
N GLN A 63 27.80 12.13 -2.27
CA GLN A 63 26.39 12.37 -2.58
C GLN A 63 25.73 13.21 -1.48
N GLU A 64 24.73 14.02 -1.82
CA GLU A 64 23.97 14.80 -0.84
C GLU A 64 23.18 13.87 0.09
N PRO A 65 23.51 13.81 1.40
CA PRO A 65 22.83 12.91 2.31
C PRO A 65 21.59 13.58 2.90
N ALA A 66 20.53 12.80 3.11
CA ALA A 66 19.31 13.29 3.75
C ALA A 66 19.48 13.70 5.23
N LEU A 67 20.60 13.38 5.88
CA LEU A 67 20.89 13.72 7.28
C LEU A 67 22.19 14.51 7.38
N THR A 68 22.12 15.76 7.82
CA THR A 68 23.30 16.63 8.00
C THR A 68 24.33 16.03 8.97
N ARG A 69 23.88 15.38 10.04
CA ARG A 69 24.77 14.69 11.00
C ARG A 69 25.64 13.59 10.37
N ALA A 70 25.21 13.02 9.24
CA ALA A 70 25.98 12.01 8.53
C ALA A 70 27.20 12.61 7.83
N ILE A 71 27.12 13.87 7.38
CA ILE A 71 28.23 14.62 6.78
C ILE A 71 29.36 14.78 7.79
N TYR A 72 29.04 15.21 9.02
CA TYR A 72 30.03 15.39 10.07
C TYR A 72 30.70 14.06 10.45
N ALA A 73 29.92 12.98 10.57
CA ALA A 73 30.46 11.66 10.88
C ALA A 73 31.37 11.14 9.76
N ALA A 74 30.97 11.29 8.50
CA ALA A 74 31.77 10.85 7.35
C ALA A 74 33.08 11.63 7.23
N ARG A 75 33.05 12.95 7.49
CA ARG A 75 34.26 13.80 7.54
C ARG A 75 35.19 13.40 8.67
N ALA A 76 34.67 13.08 9.85
CA ALA A 76 35.48 12.68 11.00
C ALA A 76 36.23 11.35 10.79
N GLN A 77 35.73 10.46 9.94
CA GLN A 77 36.39 9.20 9.61
C GLN A 77 37.30 9.26 8.38
N LYS A 78 37.38 10.40 7.67
CA LYS A 78 38.22 10.52 6.48
C LYS A 78 39.69 10.65 6.90
N THR A 79 40.42 9.54 6.92
CA THR A 79 41.89 9.53 7.06
C THR A 79 42.54 9.85 5.71
N GLU A 80 43.72 10.47 5.71
CA GLU A 80 44.38 10.99 4.49
C GLU A 80 44.75 9.88 3.48
N ASP A 81 44.86 8.62 3.93
CA ASP A 81 45.24 7.47 3.10
C ASP A 81 44.07 6.73 2.42
N ASP A 82 42.81 7.11 2.70
CA ASP A 82 41.60 6.35 2.30
C ASP A 82 41.06 6.72 0.89
N ALA A 83 41.90 7.33 0.06
CA ALA A 83 41.43 8.27 -0.95
C ALA A 83 40.90 7.68 -2.27
N ASN A 84 41.05 6.40 -2.63
CA ASN A 84 40.66 5.98 -4.00
C ASN A 84 40.14 4.55 -4.26
N ASP A 85 40.35 3.54 -3.40
CA ASP A 85 40.09 2.16 -3.85
C ASP A 85 38.70 1.56 -3.50
N ASP A 86 37.91 2.20 -2.63
CA ASP A 86 36.66 1.60 -2.11
C ASP A 86 35.35 2.29 -2.54
N ASP A 87 35.40 3.32 -3.38
CA ASP A 87 34.19 4.10 -3.70
C ASP A 87 33.15 3.31 -4.51
N GLU A 88 33.60 2.42 -5.40
CA GLU A 88 32.71 1.50 -6.13
C GLU A 88 32.02 0.51 -5.18
N ALA A 89 32.77 -0.04 -4.21
CA ALA A 89 32.23 -0.94 -3.19
C ALA A 89 31.24 -0.22 -2.27
N LYS A 90 31.54 1.02 -1.86
CA LYS A 90 30.64 1.88 -1.07
C LYS A 90 29.37 2.21 -1.87
N LEU A 91 29.50 2.51 -3.17
CA LEU A 91 28.35 2.80 -4.05
C LEU A 91 27.44 1.59 -4.23
N SER A 92 28.02 0.41 -4.45
CA SER A 92 27.29 -0.86 -4.51
C SER A 92 26.55 -1.13 -3.19
N SER A 93 27.23 -0.96 -2.05
CA SER A 93 26.62 -1.10 -0.71
C SER A 93 25.50 -0.08 -0.47
N LEU A 94 25.69 1.17 -0.87
CA LEU A 94 24.67 2.22 -0.80
C LEU A 94 23.43 1.85 -1.62
N ASN A 95 23.62 1.35 -2.85
CA ASN A 95 22.53 0.92 -3.72
C ASN A 95 21.78 -0.30 -3.15
N ALA A 96 22.49 -1.26 -2.55
CA ALA A 96 21.89 -2.40 -1.87
C ALA A 96 21.03 -1.97 -0.67
N LEU A 97 21.52 -1.04 0.16
CA LEU A 97 20.75 -0.51 1.29
C LEU A 97 19.54 0.33 0.85
N LYS A 98 19.69 1.11 -0.23
CA LYS A 98 18.57 1.82 -0.85
C LYS A 98 17.53 0.83 -1.35
N ALA A 99 17.93 -0.25 -2.02
CA ALA A 99 17.02 -1.30 -2.51
C ALA A 99 16.25 -1.97 -1.37
N GLU A 100 16.93 -2.35 -0.29
CA GLU A 100 16.29 -2.94 0.89
C GLU A 100 15.27 -1.97 1.53
N LYS A 101 15.64 -0.69 1.64
CA LYS A 101 14.74 0.32 2.21
C LYS A 101 13.53 0.57 1.30
N VAL A 102 13.74 0.61 -0.01
CA VAL A 102 12.67 0.72 -1.02
C VAL A 102 11.71 -0.48 -0.92
N GLU A 103 12.21 -1.71 -0.84
CA GLU A 103 11.39 -2.91 -0.76
C GLU A 103 10.49 -2.91 0.48
N ARG A 104 11.06 -2.59 1.66
CA ARG A 104 10.28 -2.45 2.89
C ARG A 104 9.21 -1.35 2.76
N LYS A 105 9.55 -0.24 2.11
CA LYS A 105 8.63 0.88 1.91
C LYS A 105 7.50 0.49 0.95
N LEU A 106 7.83 -0.12 -0.18
CA LEU A 106 6.86 -0.58 -1.19
C LEU A 106 5.84 -1.56 -0.60
N PHE A 107 6.27 -2.49 0.25
CA PHE A 107 5.34 -3.39 0.93
C PHE A 107 4.25 -2.64 1.71
N HIS A 108 4.63 -1.57 2.42
CA HIS A 108 3.68 -0.73 3.15
C HIS A 108 2.85 0.14 2.21
N GLU A 109 3.46 0.74 1.18
CA GLU A 109 2.75 1.59 0.23
C GLU A 109 1.71 0.81 -0.59
N VAL A 110 2.02 -0.40 -1.04
CA VAL A 110 1.04 -1.27 -1.72
C VAL A 110 -0.15 -1.57 -0.80
N LYS A 111 0.10 -1.80 0.49
CA LYS A 111 -0.96 -2.03 1.48
C LYS A 111 -1.83 -0.78 1.71
N GLU A 112 -1.24 0.41 1.75
CA GLU A 112 -1.99 1.66 1.85
C GLU A 112 -2.81 1.93 0.58
N VAL A 113 -2.20 1.79 -0.60
CA VAL A 113 -2.88 1.91 -1.90
C VAL A 113 -4.08 0.96 -1.99
N ARG A 114 -3.94 -0.30 -1.52
CA ARG A 114 -5.07 -1.24 -1.43
C ARG A 114 -6.21 -0.72 -0.56
N LYS A 115 -5.91 -0.13 0.61
CA LYS A 115 -6.95 0.47 1.47
C LYS A 115 -7.65 1.63 0.77
N ILE A 116 -6.92 2.46 0.03
CA ILE A 116 -7.49 3.56 -0.75
C ILE A 116 -8.35 3.02 -1.89
N PHE A 117 -7.91 1.97 -2.60
CA PHE A 117 -8.72 1.30 -3.61
C PHE A 117 -10.00 0.72 -3.02
N LYS A 118 -9.98 0.17 -1.80
CA LYS A 118 -11.20 -0.31 -1.12
C LYS A 118 -12.20 0.83 -0.91
N LYS A 119 -11.74 2.03 -0.52
CA LYS A 119 -12.59 3.22 -0.39
C LYS A 119 -13.13 3.65 -1.75
N ALA A 120 -12.27 3.74 -2.77
CA ALA A 120 -12.65 4.10 -4.14
C ALA A 120 -13.68 3.14 -4.74
N LYS A 121 -13.51 1.82 -4.53
CA LYS A 121 -14.46 0.77 -4.89
C LYS A 121 -15.82 1.02 -4.23
N GLY A 122 -15.85 1.32 -2.93
CA GLY A 122 -17.08 1.65 -2.22
C GLY A 122 -17.83 2.84 -2.84
N PHE A 123 -17.12 3.92 -3.18
CA PHE A 123 -17.73 5.08 -3.84
C PHE A 123 -18.26 4.76 -5.25
N GLU A 124 -17.52 4.00 -6.05
CA GLU A 124 -17.97 3.64 -7.40
C GLU A 124 -19.17 2.67 -7.34
N THR A 125 -19.18 1.72 -6.41
CA THR A 125 -20.35 0.86 -6.14
C THR A 125 -21.59 1.69 -5.79
N GLN A 126 -21.48 2.67 -4.88
CA GLN A 126 -22.60 3.55 -4.54
C GLN A 126 -23.07 4.38 -5.75
N ARG A 127 -22.12 4.84 -6.58
CA ARG A 127 -22.43 5.59 -7.80
C ARG A 127 -23.18 4.74 -8.82
N LEU A 128 -22.76 3.49 -9.04
CA LEU A 128 -23.44 2.54 -9.92
C LEU A 128 -24.86 2.25 -9.42
N VAL A 129 -25.04 1.95 -8.13
CA VAL A 129 -26.36 1.72 -7.53
C VAL A 129 -27.28 2.94 -7.73
N LYS A 130 -26.76 4.16 -7.55
CA LYS A 130 -27.53 5.39 -7.78
C LYS A 130 -27.91 5.56 -9.25
N ARG A 131 -27.00 5.25 -10.19
CA ARG A 131 -27.29 5.27 -11.63
C ARG A 131 -28.37 4.25 -12.01
N ILE A 132 -28.30 3.03 -11.48
CA ILE A 132 -29.31 1.98 -11.69
C ILE A 132 -30.68 2.45 -11.19
N LYS A 133 -30.76 2.95 -9.95
CA LYS A 133 -32.01 3.47 -9.37
C LYS A 133 -32.62 4.59 -10.21
N ASN A 134 -31.80 5.57 -10.62
CA ASN A 134 -32.26 6.68 -11.45
C ASN A 134 -32.73 6.21 -12.83
N ALA A 135 -31.99 5.30 -13.48
CA ALA A 135 -32.37 4.76 -14.79
C ALA A 135 -33.69 3.97 -14.72
N ARG A 136 -33.88 3.16 -13.68
CA ARG A 136 -35.15 2.44 -13.43
C ARG A 136 -36.33 3.38 -13.16
N TRP A 137 -36.11 4.45 -12.39
CA TRP A 137 -37.15 5.45 -12.15
C TRP A 137 -37.56 6.15 -13.45
N VAL A 138 -36.59 6.54 -14.30
CA VAL A 138 -36.87 7.16 -15.60
C VAL A 138 -37.59 6.20 -16.55
N THR A 139 -37.25 4.90 -16.58
CA THR A 139 -37.95 3.94 -17.44
C THR A 139 -39.36 3.63 -16.95
N GLN A 140 -39.61 3.61 -15.65
CA GLN A 140 -40.95 3.44 -15.07
C GLN A 140 -41.83 4.68 -15.29
N ALA A 141 -41.30 5.88 -15.06
CA ALA A 141 -42.03 7.14 -15.28
C ALA A 141 -42.47 7.30 -16.75
N LYS A 142 -41.66 6.85 -17.72
CA LYS A 142 -42.04 6.85 -19.13
C LYS A 142 -43.20 5.89 -19.45
N LYS A 143 -43.23 4.70 -18.83
CA LYS A 143 -44.34 3.76 -19.03
C LYS A 143 -45.66 4.28 -18.45
N GLY A 144 -45.63 5.04 -17.36
CA GLY A 144 -46.83 5.64 -16.78
C GLY A 144 -47.39 6.84 -17.56
N ASN A 145 -46.52 7.66 -18.18
CA ASN A 145 -46.96 8.81 -18.99
C ASN A 145 -47.38 8.44 -20.43
N GLU A 146 -47.09 7.24 -20.92
CA GLU A 146 -47.61 6.78 -22.22
C GLU A 146 -49.07 6.27 -22.14
N GLU A 147 -49.63 6.07 -20.93
CA GLU A 147 -51.03 5.66 -20.74
C GLU A 147 -51.98 6.81 -20.33
N ASP A 148 -51.49 7.92 -19.74
CA ASP A 148 -52.36 8.99 -19.20
C ASP A 148 -51.94 10.43 -19.62
N ASP A 149 -51.65 10.68 -20.89
CA ASP A 149 -51.57 12.05 -21.44
C ASP A 149 -52.57 12.25 -22.58
N ALA A 150 -53.83 12.25 -22.15
CA ALA A 150 -54.87 13.15 -22.64
C ALA A 150 -55.45 13.99 -21.48
N ALA A 151 -54.65 14.55 -20.56
CA ALA A 151 -55.09 15.63 -19.66
C ALA A 151 -53.94 16.31 -18.88
N ASP A 152 -53.55 17.47 -19.40
CA ASP A 152 -53.18 18.74 -18.75
C ASP A 152 -52.55 18.78 -17.33
N GLY A 153 -51.55 19.65 -17.17
CA GLY A 153 -51.32 20.35 -15.89
C GLY A 153 -50.07 20.02 -15.07
N GLN A 154 -48.91 20.44 -15.57
CA GLN A 154 -47.88 21.18 -14.81
C GLN A 154 -47.40 20.61 -13.44
N VAL A 155 -46.28 19.86 -13.45
CA VAL A 155 -45.43 19.70 -12.25
C VAL A 155 -43.94 19.86 -12.60
N SER A 156 -43.23 20.60 -11.74
CA SER A 156 -41.91 21.20 -11.90
C SER A 156 -40.79 20.25 -12.39
N ALA A 157 -40.24 20.59 -13.55
CA ALA A 157 -39.12 19.93 -14.22
C ALA A 157 -37.79 20.08 -13.46
N LYS A 158 -37.55 19.21 -12.48
CA LYS A 158 -36.19 18.98 -11.95
C LYS A 158 -35.40 18.16 -12.98
N ARG A 159 -34.83 18.86 -13.98
CA ARG A 159 -33.93 18.41 -15.05
C ARG A 159 -33.57 16.90 -15.00
N ILE A 160 -34.44 16.07 -15.59
CA ILE A 160 -34.16 14.65 -15.79
C ILE A 160 -33.06 14.56 -16.86
N PRO A 161 -31.88 13.98 -16.57
CA PRO A 161 -30.85 13.83 -17.58
C PRO A 161 -31.35 12.94 -18.73
N LYS A 162 -31.00 13.39 -19.93
CA LYS A 162 -31.40 12.92 -21.26
C LYS A 162 -31.17 11.40 -21.42
N LYS A 163 -32.25 10.69 -21.81
CA LYS A 163 -32.32 9.31 -22.35
C LYS A 163 -31.44 8.25 -21.66
N SER A 164 -31.81 7.80 -20.45
CA SER A 164 -31.37 6.47 -19.99
C SER A 164 -32.19 5.39 -20.69
N SER A 165 -31.53 4.51 -21.46
CA SER A 165 -32.12 3.34 -22.12
C SER A 165 -32.29 2.18 -21.11
N PRO A 166 -33.27 1.29 -21.28
CA PRO A 166 -33.31 0.02 -20.53
C PRO A 166 -32.04 -0.82 -20.68
N GLU A 167 -31.28 -0.64 -21.77
CA GLU A 167 -29.97 -1.28 -21.98
C GLU A 167 -28.91 -0.75 -20.99
N ASP A 168 -28.98 0.53 -20.60
CA ASP A 168 -28.05 1.11 -19.64
C ASP A 168 -28.21 0.48 -18.25
N VAL A 169 -29.42 0.06 -17.89
CA VAL A 169 -29.69 -0.63 -16.62
C VAL A 169 -28.94 -1.96 -16.58
N LYS A 170 -29.09 -2.79 -17.63
CA LYS A 170 -28.38 -4.07 -17.75
C LYS A 170 -26.87 -3.87 -17.72
N ARG A 171 -26.37 -2.86 -18.44
CA ARG A 171 -24.95 -2.52 -18.45
C ARG A 171 -24.44 -2.14 -17.05
N PHE A 172 -25.15 -1.28 -16.31
CA PHE A 172 -24.72 -0.88 -14.98
C PHE A 172 -24.82 -2.03 -13.96
N GLU A 173 -25.77 -2.94 -14.12
CA GLU A 173 -25.87 -4.17 -13.31
C GLU A 173 -24.68 -5.09 -13.56
N HIS A 174 -24.30 -5.28 -14.83
CA HIS A 174 -23.10 -6.04 -15.18
C HIS A 174 -21.82 -5.38 -14.66
N GLU A 175 -21.65 -4.06 -14.83
CA GLU A 175 -20.52 -3.31 -14.21
C GLU A 175 -20.48 -3.49 -12.68
N LEU A 176 -21.65 -3.59 -12.02
CA LEU A 176 -21.78 -3.79 -10.57
C LEU A 176 -21.41 -5.22 -10.14
N GLU A 177 -21.57 -6.22 -11.00
CA GLU A 177 -21.14 -7.59 -10.74
C GLU A 177 -19.60 -7.67 -10.85
N VAL A 178 -19.03 -7.20 -11.95
CA VAL A 178 -17.58 -7.19 -12.18
C VAL A 178 -16.82 -6.41 -11.09
N ILE A 179 -17.34 -5.26 -10.64
CA ILE A 179 -16.65 -4.49 -9.59
C ILE A 179 -16.58 -5.25 -8.26
N LYS A 180 -17.52 -6.16 -7.96
CA LYS A 180 -17.50 -6.94 -6.71
C LYS A 180 -16.34 -7.94 -6.71
N GLU A 181 -16.07 -8.55 -7.85
CA GLU A 181 -15.05 -9.60 -8.03
C GLU A 181 -13.63 -9.04 -8.24
N LEU A 182 -13.51 -7.72 -8.44
CA LEU A 182 -12.22 -7.07 -8.66
C LEU A 182 -11.19 -7.37 -7.55
N ASN A 183 -10.07 -7.97 -7.95
CA ASN A 183 -8.92 -8.26 -7.09
C ASN A 183 -8.11 -6.99 -6.80
N LEU A 184 -8.37 -6.39 -5.64
CA LEU A 184 -7.69 -5.15 -5.22
C LEU A 184 -6.22 -5.33 -4.86
N ASP A 185 -5.80 -6.54 -4.47
CA ASP A 185 -4.40 -6.81 -4.11
C ASP A 185 -3.53 -6.75 -5.36
N HIS A 186 -3.90 -7.51 -6.40
CA HIS A 186 -3.21 -7.48 -7.69
C HIS A 186 -3.26 -6.09 -8.33
N LEU A 187 -4.42 -5.42 -8.32
CA LEU A 187 -4.56 -4.07 -8.89
C LEU A 187 -3.64 -3.06 -8.18
N ALA A 188 -3.53 -3.11 -6.86
CA ALA A 188 -2.66 -2.22 -6.09
C ALA A 188 -1.18 -2.40 -6.45
N GLU A 189 -0.71 -3.64 -6.42
CA GLU A 189 0.67 -3.99 -6.75
C GLU A 189 1.02 -3.62 -8.19
N TYR A 190 0.18 -4.04 -9.15
CA TYR A 190 0.34 -3.71 -10.57
C TYR A 190 0.40 -2.20 -10.80
N SER A 191 -0.49 -1.45 -10.16
CA SER A 191 -0.59 0.00 -10.37
C SER A 191 0.59 0.75 -9.77
N VAL A 192 1.06 0.38 -8.57
CA VAL A 192 2.27 0.96 -7.96
C VAL A 192 3.47 0.71 -8.88
N ARG A 193 3.64 -0.52 -9.36
CA ARG A 193 4.71 -0.87 -10.28
C ARG A 193 4.64 -0.08 -11.59
N ALA A 194 3.45 0.02 -12.19
CA ALA A 194 3.24 0.80 -13.41
C ALA A 194 3.57 2.28 -13.22
N LYS A 195 3.35 2.84 -12.01
CA LYS A 195 3.75 4.21 -11.68
C LYS A 195 5.26 4.36 -11.55
N ILE A 196 5.94 3.41 -10.92
CA ILE A 196 7.41 3.40 -10.82
C ILE A 196 8.03 3.28 -12.21
N ALA A 197 7.52 2.39 -13.05
CA ALA A 197 8.02 2.18 -14.42
C ALA A 197 7.77 3.36 -15.36
N LYS A 198 6.77 4.22 -15.07
CA LYS A 198 6.50 5.45 -15.81
C LYS A 198 7.32 6.65 -15.32
N ASN A 199 7.86 6.59 -14.10
CA ASN A 199 8.65 7.66 -13.54
C ASN A 199 10.09 7.60 -14.12
N GLY A 200 10.53 8.69 -14.76
CA GLY A 200 11.84 8.72 -15.41
C GLY A 200 13.03 8.57 -14.46
N ALA A 201 12.93 9.08 -13.23
CA ALA A 201 14.01 9.01 -12.25
C ALA A 201 14.07 7.65 -11.54
N LEU A 202 12.91 7.03 -11.27
CA LEU A 202 12.85 5.73 -10.60
C LEU A 202 13.10 4.57 -11.56
N LYS A 203 12.56 4.62 -12.79
CA LYS A 203 12.62 3.50 -13.74
C LYS A 203 14.05 3.01 -14.01
N SER A 204 15.03 3.91 -14.06
CA SER A 204 16.43 3.59 -14.38
C SER A 204 17.27 3.25 -13.15
N HIS A 205 16.80 3.53 -11.94
CA HIS A 205 17.66 3.46 -10.75
C HIS A 205 17.89 2.01 -10.27
N PRO A 206 19.15 1.60 -9.97
CA PRO A 206 19.48 0.22 -9.57
C PRO A 206 18.65 -0.31 -8.38
N ALA A 207 18.38 0.55 -7.40
CA ALA A 207 17.62 0.20 -6.20
C ALA A 207 16.17 -0.26 -6.43
N VAL A 208 15.57 0.01 -7.60
CA VAL A 208 14.18 -0.37 -7.92
C VAL A 208 14.08 -1.42 -9.03
N GLN A 209 15.18 -1.70 -9.76
CA GLN A 209 15.17 -2.68 -10.86
C GLN A 209 14.75 -4.07 -10.40
N SER A 210 15.30 -4.55 -9.27
CA SER A 210 14.96 -5.88 -8.74
C SER A 210 13.47 -6.02 -8.41
N TYR A 211 12.80 -4.92 -8.02
CA TYR A 211 11.36 -4.91 -7.80
C TYR A 211 10.60 -4.91 -9.14
N LEU A 212 11.06 -4.10 -10.11
CA LEU A 212 10.45 -4.07 -11.44
C LEU A 212 10.60 -5.40 -12.18
N GLU A 213 11.67 -6.16 -11.98
CA GLU A 213 11.91 -7.44 -12.66
C GLU A 213 11.15 -8.61 -12.02
N ARG A 214 11.09 -8.67 -10.68
CA ARG A 214 10.43 -9.76 -9.93
C ARG A 214 9.00 -9.97 -10.41
N THR A 215 8.22 -8.91 -10.44
CA THR A 215 6.80 -8.97 -10.79
C THR A 215 6.57 -9.14 -12.31
N ALA A 216 7.60 -9.01 -13.18
CA ALA A 216 7.43 -9.25 -14.62
C ALA A 216 7.10 -10.72 -14.89
N LYS A 217 7.73 -11.60 -14.11
CA LYS A 217 7.56 -13.05 -14.19
C LYS A 217 6.18 -13.50 -13.68
N ASP A 218 5.61 -12.81 -12.71
CA ASP A 218 4.30 -13.15 -12.14
C ASP A 218 3.12 -12.74 -13.06
N ILE A 219 3.32 -11.72 -13.91
CA ILE A 219 2.27 -11.17 -14.79
C ILE A 219 2.09 -12.00 -16.07
N GLU A 220 3.15 -12.61 -16.60
CA GLU A 220 3.03 -13.48 -17.79
C GLU A 220 2.05 -14.64 -17.57
N THR A 221 1.83 -15.04 -16.31
CA THR A 221 0.87 -16.10 -15.96
C THR A 221 -0.59 -15.64 -15.95
N THR A 222 -0.87 -14.32 -15.94
CA THR A 222 -2.25 -13.78 -15.87
C THR A 222 -2.73 -13.13 -17.17
N ALA A 223 -1.85 -12.91 -18.15
CA ALA A 223 -2.15 -12.22 -19.40
C ALA A 223 -2.87 -13.08 -20.47
N GLY A 224 -3.24 -14.33 -20.16
CA GLY A 224 -3.95 -15.24 -21.07
C GLY A 224 -5.47 -15.02 -21.17
N GLY A 225 -6.02 -13.97 -20.55
CA GLY A 225 -7.46 -13.67 -20.58
C GLY A 225 -7.88 -12.94 -21.86
N ASN A 226 -8.51 -13.70 -22.78
CA ASN A 226 -9.15 -13.25 -24.02
C ASN A 226 -9.88 -11.89 -23.89
N GLY A 227 -9.82 -11.09 -24.95
CA GLY A 227 -10.47 -9.78 -25.09
C GLY A 227 -12.01 -9.82 -25.16
N GLY A 228 -12.65 -10.52 -24.24
CA GLY A 228 -14.10 -10.53 -24.07
C GLY A 228 -14.65 -9.22 -23.47
N GLU A 229 -15.96 -9.06 -23.57
CA GLU A 229 -16.71 -7.90 -23.04
C GLU A 229 -16.43 -7.65 -21.55
N GLU A 230 -16.37 -8.72 -20.76
CA GLU A 230 -16.08 -8.66 -19.32
C GLU A 230 -14.71 -8.05 -19.01
N ALA A 231 -13.67 -8.42 -19.78
CA ALA A 231 -12.33 -7.86 -19.63
C ALA A 231 -12.30 -6.36 -19.98
N GLN A 232 -13.09 -5.93 -20.96
CA GLN A 232 -13.24 -4.52 -21.31
C GLN A 232 -13.98 -3.73 -20.22
N VAL A 233 -15.01 -4.32 -19.63
CA VAL A 233 -15.74 -3.75 -18.48
C VAL A 233 -14.81 -3.61 -17.28
N MET A 234 -14.02 -4.65 -16.97
CA MET A 234 -13.02 -4.64 -15.91
C MET A 234 -12.00 -3.50 -16.11
N ARG A 235 -11.39 -3.39 -17.30
CA ARG A 235 -10.47 -2.29 -17.63
C ARG A 235 -11.10 -0.92 -17.48
N THR A 236 -12.38 -0.78 -17.85
CA THR A 236 -13.13 0.47 -17.70
C THR A 236 -13.30 0.84 -16.23
N ILE A 237 -13.64 -0.15 -15.38
CA ILE A 237 -13.77 0.04 -13.92
C ILE A 237 -12.41 0.38 -13.30
N GLU A 238 -11.36 -0.35 -13.63
CA GLU A 238 -9.99 -0.07 -13.17
C GLU A 238 -9.55 1.35 -13.52
N ALA A 239 -9.81 1.79 -14.76
CA ALA A 239 -9.50 3.16 -15.19
C ALA A 239 -10.27 4.21 -14.36
N ARG A 240 -11.54 3.98 -14.01
CA ARG A 240 -12.31 4.88 -13.13
C ARG A 240 -11.74 4.92 -11.71
N LEU A 241 -11.34 3.77 -11.17
CA LEU A 241 -10.72 3.69 -9.84
C LEU A 241 -9.37 4.41 -9.80
N LEU A 242 -8.52 4.19 -10.80
CA LEU A 242 -7.22 4.84 -10.95
C LEU A 242 -7.32 6.35 -11.11
N ASN A 243 -8.39 6.83 -11.74
CA ASN A 243 -8.64 8.26 -11.94
C ASN A 243 -9.34 8.93 -10.75
N SER A 244 -9.72 8.18 -9.70
CA SER A 244 -10.28 8.77 -8.50
C SER A 244 -9.25 9.70 -7.82
N LYS A 245 -9.72 10.84 -7.32
CA LYS A 245 -8.83 11.88 -6.73
C LYS A 245 -7.96 11.30 -5.61
N VAL A 246 -8.57 10.57 -4.69
CA VAL A 246 -7.89 9.96 -3.54
C VAL A 246 -6.81 8.95 -3.93
N VAL A 247 -7.02 8.18 -5.02
CA VAL A 247 -6.01 7.22 -5.52
C VAL A 247 -4.86 7.96 -6.20
N ARG A 248 -5.14 9.02 -6.98
CA ARG A 248 -4.10 9.81 -7.65
C ARG A 248 -3.18 10.53 -6.66
N GLU A 249 -3.75 11.13 -5.61
CA GLU A 249 -3.00 11.78 -4.54
C GLU A 249 -2.09 10.78 -3.83
N GLU A 250 -2.61 9.59 -3.53
CA GLU A 250 -1.81 8.54 -2.90
C GLU A 250 -0.66 8.07 -3.79
N PHE A 251 -0.88 7.88 -5.10
CA PHE A 251 0.22 7.53 -6.01
C PHE A 251 1.28 8.63 -6.10
N ALA A 252 0.89 9.91 -6.06
CA ALA A 252 1.84 11.01 -6.03
C ALA A 252 2.71 10.96 -4.76
N ARG A 253 2.08 10.72 -3.59
CA ARG A 253 2.78 10.53 -2.31
C ARG A 253 3.76 9.36 -2.37
N VAL A 254 3.34 8.20 -2.87
CA VAL A 254 4.19 7.01 -3.01
C VAL A 254 5.42 7.32 -3.86
N VAL A 255 5.24 7.96 -5.02
CA VAL A 255 6.34 8.29 -5.93
C VAL A 255 7.33 9.26 -5.26
N GLN A 256 6.83 10.32 -4.62
CA GLN A 256 7.67 11.31 -3.92
C GLN A 256 8.49 10.66 -2.78
N GLU A 257 7.88 9.77 -2.01
CA GLU A 257 8.57 9.09 -0.91
C GLU A 257 9.65 8.12 -1.41
N LEU A 258 9.41 7.45 -2.55
CA LEU A 258 10.41 6.60 -3.20
C LEU A 258 11.56 7.42 -3.79
N GLU A 259 11.26 8.53 -4.47
CA GLU A 259 12.27 9.46 -5.01
C GLU A 259 13.20 9.98 -3.91
N ALA A 260 12.66 10.34 -2.75
CA ALA A 260 13.48 10.80 -1.63
C ALA A 260 14.40 9.72 -1.05
N ILE A 261 14.00 8.44 -1.09
CA ILE A 261 14.88 7.34 -0.66
C ILE A 261 16.00 7.13 -1.68
N VAL A 262 15.66 7.21 -2.96
CA VAL A 262 16.54 6.85 -4.07
C VAL A 262 17.53 7.96 -4.39
N LEU A 263 17.05 9.19 -4.56
CA LEU A 263 17.83 10.36 -4.97
C LEU A 263 18.43 11.13 -3.79
N GLY A 264 18.02 10.84 -2.55
CA GLY A 264 18.56 11.50 -1.36
C GLY A 264 17.94 12.85 -1.03
N GLY A 265 16.98 13.33 -1.82
CA GLY A 265 16.25 14.57 -1.56
C GLY A 265 15.45 14.52 -0.25
N ALA A 266 15.48 15.59 0.53
CA ALA A 266 14.55 15.75 1.64
C ALA A 266 13.12 15.81 1.07
N VAL A 267 12.26 14.86 1.45
CA VAL A 267 10.81 15.03 1.25
C VAL A 267 10.48 16.33 1.99
N LYS A 268 10.14 17.39 1.25
CA LYS A 268 9.42 18.52 1.83
C LYS A 268 8.10 17.95 2.32
N LYS A 269 8.05 17.53 3.59
CA LYS A 269 6.82 17.17 4.25
C LYS A 269 6.02 18.46 4.40
N GLU A 270 5.27 18.81 3.36
CA GLU A 270 4.22 19.80 3.47
C GLU A 270 3.15 19.23 4.40
N GLY A 271 3.26 19.49 5.71
CA GLY A 271 2.16 19.18 6.65
C GLY A 271 2.47 18.83 8.10
N GLU A 272 3.74 18.72 8.56
CA GLU A 272 4.02 18.35 9.97
C GLU A 272 4.58 19.47 10.87
N GLU A 273 4.97 20.63 10.33
CA GLU A 273 5.51 21.73 11.16
C GLU A 273 4.44 22.62 11.83
N GLU A 274 3.19 22.64 11.37
CA GLU A 274 2.17 23.52 11.97
C GLU A 274 1.54 23.01 13.28
N ALA A 275 1.72 21.73 13.63
CA ALA A 275 1.17 21.16 14.87
C ALA A 275 2.10 21.36 16.09
N SER A 276 3.41 21.41 15.88
CA SER A 276 4.40 21.52 16.97
C SER A 276 4.61 22.96 17.45
N GLY A 277 4.45 23.96 16.56
CA GLY A 277 4.67 25.38 16.90
C GLY A 277 3.59 26.00 17.80
N LYS A 278 2.35 25.52 17.76
CA LYS A 278 1.24 26.10 18.56
C LYS A 278 1.18 25.59 20.00
N GLU A 279 1.80 24.44 20.30
CA GLU A 279 1.81 23.89 21.66
C GLU A 279 2.87 24.58 22.55
N MET A 280 4.00 25.00 21.98
CA MET A 280 5.07 25.67 22.72
C MET A 280 4.76 27.14 23.06
N VAL A 281 3.88 27.80 22.29
CA VAL A 281 3.45 29.19 22.57
C VAL A 281 2.42 29.24 23.72
N ARG A 282 1.60 28.20 23.91
CA ARG A 282 0.62 28.16 25.03
C ARG A 282 1.27 27.94 26.40
N LYS A 283 2.45 27.31 26.47
CA LYS A 283 3.17 27.14 27.76
C LYS A 283 3.96 28.38 28.21
N ARG A 284 4.27 29.32 27.33
CA ARG A 284 4.92 30.59 27.73
C ARG A 284 3.94 31.61 28.30
N LYS A 285 2.66 31.55 27.92
CA LYS A 285 1.66 32.53 28.39
C LYS A 285 1.14 32.27 29.82
N TYR A 286 1.46 31.13 30.43
CA TYR A 286 1.00 30.78 31.79
C TYR A 286 2.05 31.02 32.89
N LYS A 287 3.25 31.51 32.56
CA LYS A 287 4.31 31.73 33.56
C LYS A 287 4.54 33.21 33.92
N ASP A 288 4.07 34.16 33.12
CA ASP A 288 4.23 35.60 33.40
C ASP A 288 3.07 36.24 34.19
N GLU A 289 1.98 35.51 34.47
CA GLU A 289 0.84 36.06 35.24
C GLU A 289 0.87 35.74 36.75
N LYS A 290 1.96 35.13 37.27
CA LYS A 290 2.02 34.73 38.69
C LYS A 290 2.95 35.55 39.60
N ASP A 291 3.65 36.55 39.07
CA ASP A 291 4.64 37.32 39.85
C ASP A 291 4.30 38.82 39.96
N GLY A 292 3.03 39.20 39.80
CA GLY A 292 2.62 40.60 39.73
C GLY A 292 1.39 40.98 40.55
N ASP A 293 1.33 40.63 41.85
CA ASP A 293 0.46 41.34 42.80
C ASP A 293 0.89 41.05 44.25
N GLY A 294 1.39 42.06 44.96
CA GLY A 294 1.87 41.89 46.34
C GLY A 294 2.75 43.02 46.86
N SER A 295 2.42 44.28 46.59
CA SER A 295 2.97 45.40 47.36
C SER A 295 1.91 46.47 47.58
N GLU A 296 1.05 46.27 48.57
CA GLU A 296 0.27 47.36 49.16
C GLU A 296 0.21 47.21 50.68
N LYS A 297 0.53 48.34 51.34
CA LYS A 297 0.08 48.79 52.66
C LYS A 297 0.80 48.23 53.89
N ILE A 298 1.83 48.96 54.31
CA ILE A 298 2.15 49.16 55.73
C ILE A 298 1.56 50.52 56.12
N ASN A 299 0.38 50.49 56.74
CA ASN A 299 -0.05 51.51 57.71
C ASN A 299 0.05 50.82 59.07
N ASP A 300 0.72 51.42 60.06
CA ASP A 300 0.04 51.99 61.21
C ASP A 300 1.00 52.58 62.24
N ALA A 301 0.48 53.64 62.86
CA ALA A 301 1.07 54.46 63.92
C ALA A 301 0.74 53.89 65.32
N ASN A 302 1.38 54.50 66.33
CA ASN A 302 1.27 54.31 67.80
C ASN A 302 1.93 53.02 68.32
N GLU A 303 2.80 53.06 69.32
CA GLU A 303 2.79 53.82 70.58
C GLU A 303 4.21 54.16 71.07
#